data_AF-A0A925G633-F1
#
_entry.id   AF-A0A925G633-F1
#
_cell.length_a   1.000
_cell.length_b   1.000
_cell.length_c   1.000
_cell.angle_alpha   90.00
_cell.angle_beta   90.00
_cell.angle_gamma   90.00
#
_symmetry.space_group_name_H-M   'P 1'
#
loop_
_entity.id
_entity.type
_entity.pdbx_description
1 polymer ?
#
loop_
_entity_poly.entity_id
_entity_poly.type
_entity_poly.pdbx_seq_one_letter_code
_entity_poly.pdbx_strand_id
1 'polypeptide(L)'
;MVIKALGQQKRRSFFQNISGVELDSAGRIVVNKETMQTGNPKYFAGGDCVNGGREAVDASQHGKLAAQGIHLTLTGEQVKFAGMP
;
A
#
# COMPACT_ATOMS: atom_id res chain seq x y z
N MET A 1 5.87 -29.52 -22.00
CA MET A 1 5.41 -28.15 -21.67
C MET A 1 5.94 -27.79 -20.29
N VAL A 2 6.40 -26.56 -20.08
CA VAL A 2 6.91 -26.07 -18.78
C VAL A 2 6.23 -24.75 -18.46
N ILE A 3 5.71 -24.60 -17.24
CA ILE A 3 5.06 -23.39 -16.74
C ILE A 3 5.83 -22.91 -15.50
N LYS A 4 6.36 -21.69 -15.53
CA LYS A 4 7.07 -21.08 -14.39
C LYS A 4 6.08 -20.32 -13.51
N ALA A 5 5.94 -20.73 -12.25
CA ALA A 5 5.05 -20.13 -11.26
C ALA A 5 5.83 -19.59 -10.04
N LEU A 6 6.95 -18.89 -10.29
CA LEU A 6 7.85 -18.36 -9.24
C LEU A 6 7.38 -17.00 -8.66
N GLY A 7 6.19 -16.54 -9.05
CA GLY A 7 5.66 -15.22 -8.71
C GLY A 7 6.06 -14.12 -9.71
N GLN A 8 5.89 -12.87 -9.27
CA GLN A 8 6.04 -11.67 -10.10
C GLN A 8 7.05 -10.67 -9.51
N GLN A 9 7.76 -9.95 -10.37
CA GLN A 9 8.67 -8.89 -9.94
C GLN A 9 7.94 -7.59 -9.58
N LYS A 10 8.55 -6.80 -8.67
CA LYS A 10 8.05 -5.47 -8.31
C LYS A 10 8.51 -4.42 -9.33
N ARG A 11 7.66 -3.44 -9.65
CA ARG A 11 7.93 -2.38 -10.64
C ARG A 11 8.83 -1.27 -10.06
N ARG A 12 10.03 -1.63 -9.58
CA ARG A 12 10.95 -0.71 -8.88
C ARG A 12 11.23 0.58 -9.65
N SER A 13 11.63 0.45 -10.92
CA SER A 13 11.98 1.59 -11.77
C SER A 13 10.82 2.58 -11.95
N PHE A 14 9.58 2.08 -12.02
CA PHE A 14 8.41 2.95 -12.10
C PHE A 14 8.23 3.76 -10.82
N PHE A 15 8.25 3.10 -9.65
CA PHE A 15 8.00 3.77 -8.37
C PHE A 15 9.14 4.71 -7.95
N GLN A 16 10.40 4.38 -8.26
CA GLN A 16 11.55 5.25 -7.99
C GLN A 16 11.47 6.61 -8.71
N ASN A 17 10.71 6.69 -9.81
CA ASN A 17 10.48 7.93 -10.54
C ASN A 17 9.35 8.79 -9.96
N ILE A 18 8.68 8.34 -8.89
CA ILE A 18 7.58 9.07 -8.25
C ILE A 18 8.11 9.75 -7.00
N SER A 19 8.14 11.07 -7.01
CA SER A 19 8.61 11.87 -5.87
C SER A 19 7.84 11.54 -4.59
N GLY A 20 8.58 11.24 -3.52
CA GLY A 20 8.04 10.88 -2.20
C GLY A 20 7.53 9.44 -2.08
N VAL A 21 7.72 8.58 -3.09
CA VAL A 21 7.46 7.15 -2.98
C VAL A 21 8.78 6.41 -2.76
N GLU A 22 8.99 5.96 -1.52
CA GLU A 22 10.17 5.18 -1.14
C GLU A 22 9.91 3.68 -1.27
N LEU A 23 10.97 2.92 -1.55
CA LEU A 23 10.92 1.46 -1.63
C LEU A 23 11.83 0.81 -0.59
N ASP A 24 11.38 -0.29 -0.01
CA ASP A 24 12.25 -1.14 0.82
C ASP A 24 13.21 -1.99 -0.03
N SER A 25 14.10 -2.74 0.62
CA SER A 25 15.06 -3.63 -0.04
C SER A 25 14.38 -4.70 -0.93
N ALA A 26 13.15 -5.10 -0.60
CA ALA A 26 12.35 -6.03 -1.40
C ALA A 26 11.61 -5.35 -2.57
N GLY A 27 11.75 -4.02 -2.73
CA GLY A 27 11.11 -3.24 -3.78
C GLY A 27 9.62 -2.97 -3.53
N ARG A 28 9.18 -3.04 -2.28
CA ARG A 28 7.80 -2.73 -1.85
C ARG A 28 7.73 -1.28 -1.42
N ILE A 29 6.58 -0.65 -1.65
CA ILE A 29 6.34 0.74 -1.26
C ILE A 29 6.32 0.86 0.26
N VAL A 30 7.11 1.79 0.79
CA VAL A 30 7.10 2.14 2.21
C VAL A 30 5.91 3.06 2.48
N VAL A 31 5.15 2.73 3.52
CA VAL A 31 3.95 3.47 3.93
C VAL A 31 3.88 3.59 5.44
N ASN A 32 3.15 4.60 5.93
CA ASN A 32 2.64 4.62 7.29
C ASN A 32 1.66 3.44 7.46
N LYS A 33 1.83 2.64 8.52
CA LYS A 33 1.06 1.40 8.73
C LYS A 33 -0.41 1.64 9.10
N GLU A 34 -0.74 2.81 9.64
CA GLU A 34 -2.10 3.14 10.08
C GLU A 34 -2.89 3.82 8.96
N THR A 35 -2.25 4.72 8.22
CA THR A 35 -2.93 5.52 7.18
C THR A 35 -2.68 5.03 5.76
N MET A 36 -1.68 4.15 5.57
CA MET A 36 -1.19 3.68 4.26
C MET A 36 -0.61 4.79 3.37
N GLN A 37 -0.32 5.96 3.94
CA GLN A 37 0.27 7.10 3.25
C GLN A 37 1.75 6.86 2.96
N THR A 38 2.21 7.25 1.77
CA THR A 38 3.63 7.24 1.41
C THR A 38 4.35 8.48 1.97
N GLY A 39 5.64 8.65 1.68
CA GLY A 39 6.35 9.91 1.96
C GLY A 39 5.79 11.11 1.19
N ASN A 40 5.04 10.88 0.10
CA ASN A 40 4.27 11.92 -0.57
C ASN A 40 2.89 12.06 0.08
N PRO A 41 2.52 13.26 0.60
CA PRO A 41 1.27 13.44 1.33
C PRO A 41 0.01 13.22 0.47
N LYS A 42 0.13 13.23 -0.87
CA LYS A 42 -0.99 13.00 -1.78
C LYS A 42 -1.14 11.53 -2.20
N TYR A 43 -0.17 10.66 -1.90
CA TYR A 43 -0.17 9.28 -2.37
C TYR A 43 -0.26 8.27 -1.24
N PHE A 44 -1.11 7.28 -1.46
CA PHE A 44 -1.40 6.15 -0.58
C PHE A 44 -1.19 4.87 -1.36
N ALA A 45 -0.77 3.79 -0.68
CA ALA A 45 -0.52 2.50 -1.33
C ALA A 45 -0.98 1.34 -0.46
N GLY A 46 -1.46 0.27 -1.08
CA GLY A 46 -1.95 -0.93 -0.39
C GLY A 46 -1.83 -2.18 -1.26
N GLY A 47 -2.17 -3.34 -0.71
CA GLY A 47 -2.06 -4.62 -1.41
C GLY A 47 -0.63 -5.05 -1.73
N ASP A 48 -0.45 -5.76 -2.84
CA ASP A 48 0.78 -6.48 -3.22
C ASP A 48 2.03 -5.62 -3.38
N CYS A 49 1.86 -4.35 -3.71
CA CYS A 49 2.95 -3.40 -3.79
C CYS A 49 3.50 -3.02 -2.41
N VAL A 50 2.75 -3.27 -1.34
CA VAL A 50 3.15 -3.03 0.06
C VAL A 50 3.43 -4.34 0.81
N ASN A 51 2.57 -5.35 0.71
CA ASN A 51 2.73 -6.59 1.49
C ASN A 51 3.64 -7.63 0.83
N GLY A 52 3.82 -7.57 -0.49
CA GLY A 52 4.64 -8.51 -1.25
C GLY A 52 3.89 -9.57 -2.06
N GLY A 53 2.56 -9.60 -2.06
CA GLY A 53 1.77 -10.66 -2.72
C GLY A 53 1.17 -11.66 -1.72
N ARG A 54 0.66 -11.15 -0.59
CA ARG A 54 -0.02 -11.96 0.43
C ARG A 54 -1.48 -12.18 0.07
N GLU A 55 -2.28 -12.62 1.03
CA GLU A 55 -3.69 -12.93 0.85
C GLU A 55 -4.49 -11.69 0.40
N ALA A 56 -5.55 -11.92 -0.40
CA ALA A 56 -6.45 -10.87 -0.86
C ALA A 56 -7.14 -10.13 0.29
N VAL A 57 -7.31 -10.77 1.45
CA VAL A 57 -7.88 -10.15 2.66
C VAL A 57 -6.94 -9.09 3.24
N ASP A 58 -5.63 -9.33 3.22
CA ASP A 58 -4.62 -8.33 3.64
C ASP A 58 -4.67 -7.11 2.70
N ALA A 59 -4.75 -7.36 1.39
CA ALA A 59 -4.88 -6.29 0.40
C ALA A 59 -6.16 -5.48 0.59
N SER A 60 -7.26 -6.14 0.93
CA SER A 60 -8.55 -5.50 1.21
C SER A 60 -8.49 -4.66 2.49
N GLN A 61 -7.81 -5.16 3.53
CA GLN A 61 -7.59 -4.41 4.77
C GLN A 61 -6.72 -3.17 4.52
N HIS A 62 -5.65 -3.29 3.73
CA HIS A 62 -4.86 -2.13 3.30
C HIS A 62 -5.70 -1.10 2.55
N GLY A 63 -6.63 -1.53 1.69
CA GLY A 63 -7.56 -0.63 1.02
C GLY A 63 -8.46 0.14 2.00
N LYS A 64 -8.97 -0.53 3.04
CA LYS A 64 -9.78 0.13 4.08
C LYS A 64 -8.97 1.18 4.85
N LEU A 65 -7.77 0.84 5.29
CA LEU A 65 -6.87 1.75 6.00
C LEU A 65 -6.48 2.95 5.11
N ALA A 66 -6.17 2.71 3.84
CA ALA A 66 -5.87 3.77 2.88
C ALA A 66 -7.07 4.71 2.66
N ALA A 67 -8.28 4.18 2.57
CA ALA A 67 -9.49 4.99 2.46
C ALA A 67 -9.71 5.88 3.69
N GLN A 68 -9.44 5.37 4.90
CA GLN A 68 -9.48 6.16 6.13
C GLN A 68 -8.40 7.25 6.14
N GLY A 69 -7.17 6.92 5.74
CA GLY A 69 -6.06 7.89 5.64
C GLY A 69 -6.34 9.00 4.62
N ILE A 70 -6.90 8.65 3.46
CA ILE A 70 -7.33 9.62 2.44
C ILE A 70 -8.44 10.51 3.00
N HIS A 71 -9.47 9.92 3.62
CA HIS A 71 -10.57 10.69 4.20
C HIS A 71 -10.05 11.68 5.25
N LEU A 72 -9.29 11.21 6.23
CA LEU A 72 -8.66 12.04 7.26
C LEU A 72 -7.84 13.19 6.67
N THR A 73 -7.07 12.92 5.60
CA THR A 73 -6.25 13.95 4.94
C THR A 73 -7.09 15.01 4.25
N LEU A 74 -8.25 14.64 3.68
CA LEU A 74 -9.11 15.54 2.94
C LEU A 74 -10.10 16.32 3.83
N THR A 75 -10.56 15.71 4.93
CA THR A 75 -11.64 16.27 5.76
C THR A 75 -11.18 16.68 7.16
N GLY A 76 -10.04 16.15 7.63
CA GLY A 76 -9.61 16.26 9.03
C GLY A 76 -10.40 15.34 9.98
N GLU A 77 -11.35 14.55 9.48
CA GLU A 77 -12.19 13.67 10.29
C GLU A 77 -11.59 12.25 10.37
N GLN A 78 -11.58 11.68 11.57
CA GLN A 78 -11.16 10.31 11.79
C GLN A 78 -12.37 9.36 11.84
N VAL A 79 -12.42 8.41 10.90
CA VAL A 79 -13.50 7.42 10.81
C VAL A 79 -13.02 6.06 11.32
N LYS A 80 -13.77 5.46 12.24
CA LYS A 80 -13.58 4.06 12.65
C LYS A 80 -14.68 3.19 12.05
N PHE A 81 -14.30 2.18 11.27
CA PHE A 81 -15.24 1.18 10.78
C PHE A 81 -15.51 0.12 11.84
N ALA A 82 -16.73 -0.42 11.83
CA ALA A 82 -17.11 -1.51 12.73
C ALA A 82 -16.19 -2.74 12.54
N GLY A 83 -15.76 -3.34 13.65
CA GLY A 83 -14.95 -4.56 13.64
C GLY A 83 -13.43 -4.34 13.55
N MET A 84 -12.94 -3.10 13.65
CA MET A 84 -11.53 -2.85 13.98
C MET A 84 -11.33 -2.90 15.51
N PRO A 85 -10.21 -3.45 16.02
CA PRO A 85 -9.91 -3.44 17.45
C PRO A 85 -9.81 -2.02 18.03
#